data_AF-A0A7W8XYK5-F1
#
_entry.id   AF-A0A7W8XYK5-F1
#
_cell.length_a   1.000
_cell.length_b   1.000
_cell.length_c   1.000
_cell.angle_alpha   90.00
_cell.angle_beta   90.00
_cell.angle_gamma   90.00
#
_symmetry.space_group_name_H-M   'P 1'
#
loop_
_entity.id
_entity.type
_entity.pdbx_description
1 polymer ?
#
loop_
_entity_poly.entity_id
_entity_poly.type
_entity_poly.pdbx_seq_one_letter_code
_entity_poly.pdbx_strand_id
1 'polypeptide(L)' 'MVTKADGDPRHHTQKMQARLKETMDHLREDIEKVDEPQLKAMFETAAEVLEGLRKAFSDYEKKNESAWR' A
#
# COMPACT_ATOMS: atom_id res chain seq x y z
N MET A 1 14.03 21.88 -11.73
CA MET A 1 14.59 20.83 -12.60
C MET A 1 14.00 19.51 -12.14
N VAL A 2 13.20 18.85 -12.97
CA VAL A 2 12.65 17.52 -12.68
C VAL A 2 13.82 16.55 -12.79
N THR A 3 14.21 15.94 -11.69
CA THR A 3 15.27 14.93 -11.73
C THR A 3 14.72 13.66 -12.38
N LYS A 4 15.59 12.81 -12.94
CA LYS A 4 15.18 11.55 -13.58
C LYS A 4 14.31 10.65 -12.67
N ALA A 5 14.43 10.82 -11.35
CA ALA A 5 13.64 10.14 -10.32
C ALA A 5 12.22 10.69 -10.16
N ASP A 6 11.98 11.99 -10.42
CA ASP A 6 10.66 12.61 -10.31
C ASP A 6 9.68 12.09 -11.38
N GLY A 7 10.19 11.54 -12.48
CA GLY A 7 9.39 10.96 -13.56
C GLY A 7 9.37 9.43 -13.59
N ASP A 8 10.11 8.73 -12.72
CA ASP A 8 10.19 7.27 -12.75
C ASP A 8 8.91 6.67 -12.13
N PRO A 9 8.06 5.98 -12.94
CA PRO A 9 6.84 5.36 -12.41
C PRO A 9 7.11 4.36 -11.30
N ARG A 10 8.25 3.64 -11.32
CA ARG A 10 8.62 2.67 -10.26
C ARG A 10 8.88 3.36 -8.93
N HIS A 11 9.54 4.52 -8.97
CA HIS A 11 9.78 5.29 -7.75
C HIS A 11 8.46 5.71 -7.09
N HIS A 12 7.49 6.15 -7.91
CA HIS A 12 6.16 6.53 -7.42
C HIS A 12 5.37 5.34 -6.88
N THR A 13 5.40 4.20 -7.56
CA THR A 13 4.68 2.99 -7.10
C THR A 13 5.26 2.44 -5.81
N GLN A 14 6.59 2.40 -5.66
CA GLN A 14 7.25 1.98 -4.42
C GLN A 14 6.91 2.91 -3.25
N LYS A 15 6.96 4.24 -3.47
CA LYS A 15 6.59 5.23 -2.45
C LYS A 15 5.13 5.10 -2.01
N MET A 16 4.22 4.80 -2.94
CA MET A 16 2.82 4.56 -2.61
C MET A 16 2.61 3.23 -1.88
N GLN A 17 3.28 2.16 -2.29
CA GLN A 17 3.22 0.88 -1.57
C GLN A 17 3.68 1.02 -0.11
N ALA A 18 4.73 1.80 0.15
CA ALA A 18 5.20 2.08 1.51
C ALA A 18 4.13 2.77 2.36
N ARG A 19 3.50 3.82 1.82
CA ARG A 19 2.42 4.56 2.51
C ARG A 19 1.19 3.68 2.77
N LEU A 20 0.81 2.84 1.81
CA LEU A 20 -0.31 1.91 1.99
C LEU A 20 0.01 0.91 3.11
N LYS A 21 1.26 0.42 3.17
CA LYS A 21 1.72 -0.46 4.25
C LYS A 21 1.67 0.24 5.61
N GLU A 22 2.22 1.45 5.71
CA GLU A 22 2.20 2.25 6.95
C GLU A 22 0.76 2.44 7.47
N THR A 23 -0.18 2.82 6.60
CA THR A 23 -1.59 2.98 6.98
C THR A 23 -2.23 1.66 7.41
N MET A 24 -1.97 0.58 6.68
CA MET A 24 -2.46 -0.76 7.03
C MET A 24 -1.93 -1.23 8.39
N ASP A 25 -0.63 -1.03 8.65
CA ASP A 25 -0.01 -1.37 9.93
C ASP A 25 -0.64 -0.57 11.07
N HIS A 26 -0.86 0.74 10.90
CA HIS A 26 -1.54 1.57 11.90
C HIS A 26 -2.98 1.12 12.18
N LEU A 27 -3.75 0.77 11.14
CA LEU A 27 -5.11 0.24 11.33
C LEU A 27 -5.08 -1.04 12.16
N ARG A 28 -4.18 -1.98 11.86
CA ARG A 28 -4.07 -3.23 12.62
C ARG A 28 -3.53 -3.01 14.04
N GLU A 29 -2.66 -2.04 14.25
CA GLU A 29 -2.16 -1.68 15.59
C GLU A 29 -3.28 -1.12 16.48
N ASP A 30 -4.19 -0.32 15.92
CA ASP A 30 -5.28 0.29 16.69
C ASP A 30 -6.40 -0.72 17.05
N ILE A 31 -6.55 -1.82 16.30
CA ILE A 31 -7.44 -2.93 16.65
C ILE A 31 -7.10 -3.51 18.04
N GLU A 32 -5.80 -3.54 18.40
CA GLU A 32 -5.32 -4.04 19.68
C GLU A 32 -5.54 -3.05 20.84
N LYS A 33 -5.83 -1.78 20.54
CA LYS A 33 -5.95 -0.70 21.54
C LYS A 33 -7.39 -0.36 21.94
N VAL A 34 -8.37 -0.81 21.16
CA VAL A 34 -9.79 -0.50 21.31
C VAL A 34 -10.57 -1.76 21.66
N ASP A 35 -11.75 -1.65 22.28
CA ASP A 35 -12.63 -2.79 22.58
C ASP A 35 -13.94 -2.79 21.78
N GLU A 36 -14.18 -1.75 20.98
CA GLU A 36 -15.42 -1.59 20.21
C GLU A 36 -15.42 -2.54 18.99
N PRO A 37 -16.30 -3.56 18.94
CA PRO A 37 -16.21 -4.62 17.94
C PRO A 37 -16.40 -4.15 16.49
N GLN A 38 -17.27 -3.17 16.26
CA GLN A 38 -17.60 -2.68 14.93
C GLN A 38 -16.44 -1.92 14.28
N LEU A 39 -15.69 -1.15 15.08
CA LEU A 39 -14.48 -0.42 14.69
C LEU A 39 -13.37 -1.40 14.38
N LYS A 40 -13.17 -2.43 15.19
CA LYS A 40 -12.21 -3.50 14.88
C LYS A 40 -12.50 -4.13 13.53
N ALA A 41 -13.76 -4.50 13.28
CA ALA A 41 -14.18 -5.09 12.01
C ALA A 41 -13.98 -4.11 10.84
N MET A 42 -14.29 -2.83 11.03
CA MET A 42 -14.07 -1.79 10.01
C MET A 42 -12.59 -1.58 9.71
N PHE A 43 -11.73 -1.54 10.73
CA PHE A 43 -10.29 -1.33 10.59
C PHE A 43 -9.64 -2.52 9.87
N GLU A 44 -10.02 -3.75 10.23
CA GLU A 44 -9.52 -4.95 9.55
C GLU A 44 -9.96 -4.98 8.09
N THR A 45 -11.23 -4.66 7.81
CA THR A 45 -11.73 -4.58 6.43
C THR A 45 -10.97 -3.53 5.62
N ALA A 46 -10.69 -2.37 6.21
CA ALA A 46 -9.92 -1.32 5.56
C ALA A 46 -8.47 -1.77 5.31
N ALA A 47 -7.82 -2.44 6.26
CA ALA A 47 -6.47 -2.99 6.11
C ALA A 47 -6.38 -3.99 4.94
N GLU A 48 -7.37 -4.88 4.81
CA GLU A 48 -7.44 -5.84 3.70
C GLU A 48 -7.63 -5.17 2.32
N VAL A 49 -8.44 -4.12 2.24
CA VAL A 49 -8.58 -3.34 1.00
C VAL A 49 -7.25 -2.67 0.62
N LEU A 50 -6.52 -2.12 1.60
CA LEU A 50 -5.20 -1.54 1.37
C LEU A 50 -4.16 -2.58 0.94
N GLU A 51 -4.19 -3.79 1.51
CA GLU A 51 -3.37 -4.93 1.08
C GLU A 51 -3.62 -5.27 -0.40
N GLY A 52 -4.90 -5.35 -0.80
CA GLY A 52 -5.29 -5.58 -2.19
C GLY A 52 -4.81 -4.49 -3.15
N LEU A 53 -4.94 -3.22 -2.75
CA LEU A 53 -4.39 -2.08 -3.49
C LEU A 53 -2.86 -2.18 -3.61
N ARG A 54 -2.15 -2.45 -2.52
CA ARG A 54 -0.69 -2.61 -2.53
C ARG A 54 -0.24 -3.72 -3.47
N LYS A 55 -0.98 -4.84 -3.50
CA LYS A 55 -0.72 -5.94 -4.45
C LYS A 55 -0.87 -5.51 -5.91
N ALA A 56 -1.90 -4.73 -6.25
CA ALA A 56 -2.07 -4.21 -7.61
C ALA A 56 -0.87 -3.36 -8.07
N PHE A 57 -0.26 -2.58 -7.17
CA PHE A 57 0.96 -1.83 -7.45
C PHE A 57 2.16 -2.75 -7.70
N SER A 58 2.32 -3.81 -6.90
CA SER A 58 3.38 -4.80 -7.11
C SER A 58 3.21 -5.56 -8.43
N ASP A 59 1.96 -5.87 -8.81
CA ASP A 59 1.66 -6.53 -10.07
C ASP A 59 1.96 -5.63 -11.28
N TYR A 60 1.73 -4.31 -11.17
CA TYR A 60 2.16 -3.34 -12.17
C TYR A 60 3.69 -3.32 -12.35
N GLU A 61 4.45 -3.30 -11.25
CA GLU A 61 5.92 -3.33 -11.27
C GLU A 61 6.44 -4.60 -11.95
N LYS A 62 5.93 -5.77 -11.58
CA LYS A 62 6.31 -7.06 -12.18
C LYS A 62 6.02 -7.14 -13.68
N LYS A 63 4.84 -6.66 -14.11
CA LYS A 63 4.49 -6.59 -15.54
C LYS A 63 5.44 -5.65 -16.30
N ASN A 64 5.79 -4.50 -15.71
CA ASN A 64 6.75 -3.59 -16.32
C ASN A 64 8.19 -4.10 -16.32
N GLU A 65 8.60 -4.94 -15.38
CA GLU A 65 9.90 -5.62 -15.45
C GLU A 65 9.98 -6.56 -16.66
N SER A 66 8.90 -7.29 -16.95
CA SER A 66 8.84 -8.21 -18.10
C SER A 66 8.86 -7.49 -19.45
N ALA A 67 8.31 -6.28 -19.53
CA ALA A 67 8.30 -5.46 -20.74
C ALA A 67 9.64 -4.75 -21.03
N TRP A 68 10.59 -4.77 -20.08
CA TRP A 68 11.89 -4.09 -20.16
C TRP A 68 13.08 -5.06 -20.18
N ARG A 69 12.82 -6.37 -20.38
CA ARG A 69 13.84 -7.36 -20.76
C ARG A 69 13.85 -7.54 -22.27
#